data_AF-A0A1H7QF61-F1
#
_entry.id   AF-A0A1H7QF61-F1
#
_cell.length_a   1.000
_cell.length_b   1.000
_cell.length_c   1.000
_cell.angle_alpha   90.00
_cell.angle_beta   90.00
_cell.angle_gamma   90.00
#
_symmetry.space_group_name_H-M   'P 1'
#
loop_
_entity.id
_entity.type
_entity.pdbx_description
1 polymer ?
#
loop_
_entity_poly.entity_id
_entity_poly.type
_entity_poly.pdbx_seq_one_letter_code
_entity_poly.pdbx_strand_id
1 'polypeptide(L)' 'MRILHDKAQARGARILGYWPIDEHYDFEHSLAVIDDHFCGLALDEDNQSEFTDARVATWCRQLQAVVFP' A
#
# COMPACT_ATOMS: atom_id res chain seq x y z
N MET A 1 6.84 -2.10 -6.11
CA MET A 1 6.82 -2.23 -4.63
C MET A 1 7.25 -3.60 -4.10
N ARG A 2 6.79 -4.73 -4.66
CA ARG A 2 7.16 -6.09 -4.20
C ARG A 2 8.65 -6.34 -3.91
N ILE A 3 9.51 -5.92 -4.82
CA ILE A 3 10.97 -6.13 -4.70
C ILE A 3 11.52 -5.43 -3.44
N LEU A 4 11.02 -4.25 -3.09
CA LEU A 4 11.44 -3.51 -1.91
C LEU A 4 10.89 -4.16 -0.64
N HIS A 5 9.61 -4.55 -0.66
CA HIS A 5 8.95 -5.30 0.41
C HIS A 5 9.75 -6.55 0.78
N ASP A 6 10.02 -7.43 -0.19
CA ASP A 6 10.68 -8.71 0.05
C ASP A 6 12.12 -8.52 0.55
N LYS A 7 12.85 -7.53 0.00
CA LYS A 7 14.21 -7.20 0.46
C LYS A 7 14.25 -6.67 1.88
N ALA A 8 13.25 -5.88 2.28
CA ALA A 8 13.15 -5.34 3.63
C ALA A 8 12.76 -6.44 4.62
N GLN A 9 11.75 -7.25 4.28
CA GLN A 9 11.30 -8.38 5.11
C GLN A 9 12.43 -9.41 5.30
N ALA A 10 13.18 -9.75 4.25
CA ALA A 10 14.34 -10.65 4.33
C ALA A 10 15.47 -10.11 5.24
N ARG A 11 15.48 -8.81 5.54
CA ARG A 11 16.42 -8.17 6.49
C ARG A 11 15.83 -7.99 7.89
N GLY A 12 14.68 -8.60 8.18
CA GLY A 12 14.03 -8.55 9.48
C GLY A 12 13.15 -7.32 9.70
N ALA A 13 12.80 -6.57 8.66
CA ALA A 13 11.86 -5.46 8.80
C ALA A 13 10.45 -5.98 9.11
N ARG A 14 9.78 -5.35 10.10
CA ARG A 14 8.33 -5.45 10.26
C ARG A 14 7.67 -4.51 9.25
N ILE A 15 7.05 -5.07 8.23
CA ILE A 15 6.32 -4.28 7.24
C ILE A 15 4.94 -3.88 7.80
N LEU A 16 4.58 -2.63 7.59
CA LEU A 16 3.30 -2.04 7.98
C LEU A 16 2.66 -1.35 6.78
N GLY A 17 1.36 -1.08 6.89
CA GLY A 17 0.65 -0.28 5.88
C GLY A 17 0.33 -1.04 4.61
N TYR A 18 0.00 -2.32 4.72
CA TYR A 18 -0.70 -3.03 3.65
C TYR A 18 -1.97 -2.27 3.28
N TRP A 19 -2.23 -2.15 1.99
CA TRP A 19 -3.29 -1.30 1.45
C TRP A 19 -4.32 -2.14 0.71
N PRO A 20 -5.62 -2.02 1.02
CA PRO A 20 -6.65 -2.83 0.38
C PRO A 20 -6.75 -2.53 -1.11
N ILE A 21 -7.05 -3.55 -1.89
CA ILE A 21 -7.50 -3.38 -3.28
C ILE A 21 -9.01 -3.11 -3.24
N ASP A 22 -9.41 -1.94 -3.72
CA ASP A 22 -10.80 -1.55 -3.91
C ASP A 22 -11.23 -1.66 -5.38
N GLU A 23 -12.52 -1.45 -5.63
CA GLU A 23 -13.13 -1.45 -6.97
C GLU A 23 -12.63 -0.33 -7.90
N HIS A 24 -11.87 0.64 -7.38
CA HIS A 24 -11.33 1.72 -8.19
C HIS A 24 -10.03 1.33 -8.86
N TYR A 25 -9.29 0.33 -8.37
CA TYR A 25 -8.09 -0.15 -9.07
C TYR A 25 -8.47 -1.08 -10.23
N ASP A 26 -8.07 -0.69 -11.44
CA ASP A 26 -8.16 -1.55 -12.63
C ASP A 26 -6.76 -2.00 -13.05
N PHE A 27 -6.49 -3.31 -12.92
CA PHE A 27 -5.23 -3.92 -13.31
C PHE A 27 -5.41 -5.42 -13.58
N GLU A 28 -4.61 -5.98 -14.48
CA GLU A 28 -4.61 -7.43 -14.75
C GLU A 28 -3.79 -8.19 -13.70
N HIS A 29 -2.56 -7.76 -13.46
CA HIS A 29 -1.64 -8.40 -12.52
C HIS A 29 -0.71 -7.40 -11.86
N SER A 30 -0.45 -7.58 -10.56
CA SER A 30 0.56 -6.79 -9.84
C SER A 30 1.34 -7.67 -8.86
N LEU A 31 2.67 -7.68 -9.01
CA LEU A 31 3.56 -8.37 -8.07
C LEU A 31 3.46 -7.80 -6.65
N ALA A 32 3.01 -6.55 -6.52
CA ALA A 32 2.84 -5.89 -5.25
C ALA A 32 1.63 -6.40 -4.45
N VAL A 33 0.82 -7.30 -5.01
CA VAL A 33 -0.30 -7.94 -4.31
C VAL A 33 0.20 -9.11 -3.46
N ILE A 34 -0.20 -9.12 -2.19
CA ILE A 34 0.03 -10.16 -1.19
C ILE A 34 -1.28 -10.29 -0.39
N ASP A 35 -1.86 -11.49 -0.35
CA ASP A 35 -3.10 -11.78 0.41
C ASP A 35 -4.20 -10.72 0.20
N ASP A 36 -4.53 -10.46 -1.07
CA ASP A 36 -5.55 -9.49 -1.52
C ASP A 36 -5.29 -8.01 -1.14
N HIS A 37 -4.06 -7.68 -0.77
CA HIS A 37 -3.63 -6.31 -0.47
C HIS A 37 -2.40 -5.92 -1.27
N PHE A 38 -2.28 -4.64 -1.61
CA PHE A 38 -0.98 -4.10 -1.99
C PHE A 38 -0.03 -4.09 -0.78
N CYS A 39 1.23 -4.40 -1.02
CA CYS A 39 2.29 -4.44 -0.01
C CYS A 39 2.73 -3.04 0.50
N GLY A 40 1.91 -2.02 0.27
CA GLY A 40 2.12 -0.60 0.53
C GLY A 40 1.06 0.24 -0.19
N LEU A 41 0.93 1.52 0.15
CA LEU A 41 -0.03 2.42 -0.49
C LEU A 41 0.19 2.49 -2.02
N ALA A 42 -0.85 2.19 -2.79
CA ALA A 42 -0.86 2.33 -4.24
C ALA A 42 -1.48 3.67 -4.64
N LEU A 43 -0.74 4.47 -5.40
CA LEU A 43 -1.18 5.75 -5.96
C LEU A 43 -0.97 5.73 -7.47
N ASP A 44 -1.85 6.41 -8.18
CA ASP A 44 -1.82 6.55 -9.64
C ASP A 44 -2.21 7.99 -9.99
N GLU A 45 -1.21 8.84 -10.26
CA GLU A 45 -1.43 10.26 -10.58
C GLU A 45 -1.94 10.47 -12.01
N ASP A 46 -1.68 9.53 -12.91
CA ASP A 46 -2.05 9.65 -14.31
C ASP A 46 -3.53 9.38 -14.52
N ASN A 47 -4.09 8.41 -13.77
CA ASN A 47 -5.47 7.95 -13.94
C ASN A 47 -6.38 8.27 -12.74
N GLN A 48 -5.82 8.52 -11.55
CA GLN A 48 -6.56 8.53 -10.28
C GLN A 48 -6.07 9.60 -9.29
N SER A 49 -5.53 10.71 -9.80
CA SER A 49 -4.96 11.79 -8.96
C SER A 49 -5.97 12.37 -7.96
N GLU A 50 -7.27 12.33 -8.27
CA GLU A 50 -8.33 12.80 -7.38
C GLU A 50 -8.43 12.01 -6.07
N PHE A 51 -7.92 10.77 -6.03
CA PHE A 51 -7.94 9.92 -4.85
C PHE A 51 -6.69 10.05 -3.99
N THR A 52 -5.62 10.68 -4.50
CA THR A 52 -4.31 10.68 -3.84
C THR A 52 -4.36 11.26 -2.43
N ASP A 53 -4.88 12.47 -2.28
CA ASP A 53 -4.93 13.15 -0.97
C ASP A 53 -5.71 12.32 0.07
N ALA A 54 -6.86 11.77 -0.34
CA ALA A 54 -7.71 10.96 0.53
C ALA A 54 -7.04 9.63 0.92
N ARG A 55 -6.38 8.97 -0.03
CA ARG A 55 -5.66 7.70 0.18
C ARG A 55 -4.45 7.90 1.09
N VAL A 56 -3.64 8.94 0.86
CA VAL A 56 -2.50 9.30 1.71
C VAL A 56 -2.96 9.60 3.14
N ALA A 57 -3.99 10.44 3.33
CA ALA A 57 -4.49 10.78 4.65
C ALA A 57 -4.98 9.52 5.41
N THR A 58 -5.65 8.61 4.72
CA THR A 58 -6.16 7.36 5.31
C THR A 58 -5.03 6.41 5.67
N TRP A 59 -4.05 6.22 4.79
CA TRP A 59 -2.88 5.38 5.04
C TRP A 59 -2.04 5.90 6.21
N CYS A 60 -1.84 7.22 6.31
CA CYS A 60 -1.15 7.83 7.45
C CYS A 60 -1.87 7.54 8.78
N ARG A 61 -3.21 7.66 8.82
CA ARG A 61 -4.00 7.31 10.03
C ARG A 61 -3.86 5.84 10.40
N GLN A 62 -3.91 4.93 9.41
CA GLN A 62 -3.69 3.50 9.60
C GLN A 62 -2.32 3.22 10.24
N LEU A 63 -1.26 3.85 9.74
CA LEU A 63 0.09 3.69 10.28
C LEU A 63 0.22 4.26 11.70
N GLN A 64 -0.34 5.45 11.95
CA GLN A 64 -0.29 6.08 13.28
C GLN A 64 -0.88 5.17 14.36
N ALA A 65 -2.03 4.54 14.08
CA ALA A 65 -2.69 3.63 15.02
C ALA A 65 -1.85 2.39 15.39
N VAL A 66 -0.90 1.99 14.54
CA VAL A 66 -0.05 0.81 14.76
C VAL A 66 1.34 1.16 15.28
N VAL A 67 1.86 2.34 14.95
CA VAL A 67 3.19 2.80 15.35
C VAL A 67 3.16 3.50 16.71
N PHE A 68 2.10 4.24 17.00
CA PHE A 68 1.92 5.02 18.24
C PHE A 68 0.59 4.62 18.91
N PRO A 69 0.51 3.44 19.53
CA PRO A 69 -0.70 2.97 20.20
C PRO A 69 -1.07 3.80 21.43
#